data_AF-A0AAC8UWD2-F1
#
_entry.id   AF-A0AAC8UWD2-F1
#
_cell.length_a   1.000
_cell.length_b   1.000
_cell.length_c   1.000
_cell.angle_alpha   90.00
_cell.angle_beta   90.00
_cell.angle_gamma   90.00
#
_symmetry.space_group_name_H-M   'P 1'
#
loop_
_entity.id
_entity.type
_entity.pdbx_description
1 polymer ?
#
loop_
_entity_poly.entity_id
_entity_poly.type
_entity_poly.pdbx_seq_one_letter_code
_entity_poly.pdbx_strand_id
1 'polypeptide(L)' 'MTKGLIFAFHGGPTAFVNRVNSVIGQLDDVDLDLLERLCEWSKDNGSVIPMGSLELTAENVQFRLEKLEKLELIDFGVRV' A
#
# COMPACT_ATOMS: atom_id res chain seq x y z
N MET A 1 -7.88 -19.24 2.74
CA MET A 1 -6.64 -18.47 2.51
C MET A 1 -6.86 -17.56 1.33
N THR A 2 -6.98 -16.25 1.56
CA THR A 2 -7.13 -15.25 0.50
C THR A 2 -5.82 -15.16 -0.28
N LYS A 3 -5.86 -15.34 -1.60
CA LYS A 3 -4.69 -15.14 -2.46
C LYS A 3 -4.50 -13.64 -2.64
N GLY A 4 -3.31 -13.12 -2.31
CA GLY A 4 -3.05 -11.68 -2.29
C GLY A 4 -1.57 -11.33 -2.22
N LEU A 5 -1.26 -10.05 -2.36
CA LEU A 5 0.09 -9.52 -2.18
C LEU A 5 0.29 -9.11 -0.72
N ILE A 6 1.39 -9.52 -0.13
CA ILE A 6 1.77 -9.13 1.23
C ILE A 6 2.50 -7.79 1.18
N PHE A 7 2.15 -6.91 2.11
CA PHE A 7 2.88 -5.67 2.37
C PHE A 7 3.10 -5.45 3.87
N ALA A 8 3.99 -4.51 4.20
CA ALA A 8 4.15 -3.96 5.53
C ALA A 8 4.25 -2.43 5.43
N PHE A 9 3.96 -1.71 6.51
CA PHE A 9 4.25 -0.28 6.58
C PHE A 9 5.74 -0.07 6.84
N HIS A 10 6.39 0.71 5.99
CA HIS A 10 7.83 0.95 6.11
C HIS A 10 8.13 1.66 7.44
N GLY A 11 9.02 1.07 8.25
CA GLY A 11 9.32 1.56 9.60
C GLY A 11 8.17 1.46 10.61
N GLY A 12 7.07 0.79 10.25
CA GLY A 12 5.89 0.59 11.09
C GLY A 12 4.89 1.76 11.11
N PRO A 13 3.77 1.63 11.83
CA PRO A 13 2.63 2.57 11.74
C PRO A 13 2.98 4.02 12.11
N THR A 14 3.85 4.23 13.10
CA THR A 14 4.26 5.59 13.51
C THR A 14 5.14 6.26 12.46
N ALA A 15 6.07 5.52 11.85
CA ALA A 15 6.91 6.05 10.77
C ALA A 15 6.06 6.37 9.53
N PHE A 16 5.10 5.50 9.21
CA PHE A 16 4.15 5.70 8.12
C PHE A 16 3.41 7.03 8.23
N VAL A 17 2.78 7.32 9.38
CA VAL A 17 2.02 8.58 9.58
C VAL A 17 2.91 9.81 9.38
N ASN A 18 4.13 9.78 9.93
CA ASN A 18 5.08 10.87 9.74
C ASN A 18 5.50 11.03 8.28
N ARG A 19 5.72 9.90 7.58
CA ARG A 19 6.15 9.89 6.19
C ARG A 19 5.06 10.38 5.25
N VAL A 20 3.81 9.94 5.42
CA VAL A 20 2.66 10.41 4.62
C VAL A 20 2.60 11.94 4.62
N ASN A 21 2.67 12.58 5.78
CA ASN A 21 2.65 14.04 5.88
C ASN A 21 3.80 14.71 5.10
N SER A 22 4.97 14.07 5.03
CA SER A 22 6.12 14.58 4.29
C SER A 22 6.03 14.38 2.77
N VAL A 23 5.24 13.42 2.30
CA VAL A 23 5.17 13.06 0.87
C VAL A 23 3.79 13.26 0.25
N ILE A 24 2.81 13.75 1.01
CA ILE A 24 1.41 13.89 0.56
C ILE A 24 1.27 14.73 -0.72
N GLY A 25 2.12 15.74 -0.92
CA GLY A 25 2.14 16.54 -2.14
C GLY A 25 2.62 15.79 -3.40
N GLN A 26 3.14 14.56 -3.25
CA GLN A 26 3.56 13.69 -4.35
C GLN A 26 2.52 12.60 -4.67
N LEU A 27 1.44 12.52 -3.89
CA LEU A 27 0.37 11.55 -4.03
C LEU A 27 -0.80 12.17 -4.80
N ASP A 28 -1.33 11.44 -5.77
CA ASP A 28 -2.61 11.80 -6.40
C ASP A 28 -3.78 11.07 -5.72
N ASP A 29 -5.01 11.39 -6.13
CA ASP A 29 -6.24 10.84 -5.52
C ASP A 29 -6.26 9.31 -5.56
N VAL A 30 -5.70 8.69 -6.61
CA VAL A 30 -5.65 7.23 -6.74
C VAL A 30 -4.63 6.62 -5.77
N ASP A 31 -3.50 7.30 -5.55
CA ASP A 31 -2.53 6.88 -4.52
C ASP A 31 -3.14 6.97 -3.11
N LEU A 32 -3.90 8.02 -2.83
CA LEU A 32 -4.57 8.23 -1.54
C LEU A 32 -5.64 7.17 -1.29
N ASP A 33 -6.50 6.90 -2.28
CA ASP A 33 -7.50 5.83 -2.21
C ASP A 33 -6.85 4.46 -1.96
N LEU A 34 -5.72 4.19 -2.62
CA LEU A 34 -4.99 2.94 -2.41
C LEU A 34 -4.40 2.88 -1.00
N LEU A 35 -3.83 3.96 -0.47
CA LEU A 35 -3.31 4.04 0.90
C LEU A 35 -4.39 3.79 1.94
N GLU A 36 -5.59 4.35 1.75
CA GLU A 36 -6.73 4.12 2.64
C GLU A 36 -7.10 2.63 2.67
N ARG A 37 -7.22 1.99 1.49
CA ARG A 37 -7.48 0.55 1.39
C ARG A 37 -6.38 -0.30 2.02
N LEU A 38 -5.11 0.08 1.86
CA LEU A 38 -4.00 -0.60 2.54
C LEU A 38 -4.14 -0.50 4.07
N CYS A 39 -4.50 0.66 4.60
CA CYS A 39 -4.81 0.82 6.02
C CYS A 39 -5.96 -0.10 6.47
N GLU A 40 -7.03 -0.22 5.68
CA GLU A 40 -8.15 -1.14 5.98
C GLU A 40 -7.70 -2.60 5.97
N TRP A 41 -7.02 -3.05 4.91
CA TRP A 41 -6.55 -4.44 4.80
C TRP A 41 -5.50 -4.81 5.84
N SER A 42 -4.72 -3.84 6.33
CA SER A 42 -3.80 -4.07 7.44
C SER A 42 -4.52 -4.49 8.73
N LYS A 43 -5.74 -3.97 8.95
CA LYS A 43 -6.60 -4.30 10.09
C LYS A 43 -7.34 -5.62 9.88
N ASP A 44 -7.92 -5.80 8.70
CA ASP A 44 -8.89 -6.87 8.46
C ASP A 44 -8.24 -8.16 7.95
N ASN A 45 -7.14 -8.05 7.19
CA ASN A 45 -6.54 -9.17 6.45
C ASN A 45 -5.04 -9.36 6.72
N GLY A 46 -4.50 -8.75 7.78
CA GLY A 46 -3.10 -8.93 8.17
C GLY A 46 -2.11 -8.40 7.13
N SER A 47 -2.43 -7.30 6.46
CA SER A 47 -1.61 -6.66 5.42
C SER A 47 -1.47 -7.49 4.14
N VAL A 48 -2.57 -8.12 3.74
CA VAL A 48 -2.71 -8.82 2.45
C VAL A 48 -3.65 -8.05 1.54
N ILE A 49 -3.15 -7.61 0.39
CA ILE A 49 -3.92 -7.00 -0.70
C ILE A 49 -4.71 -8.10 -1.42
N PRO A 50 -6.05 -8.13 -1.36
CA PRO A 50 -6.85 -9.15 -2.02
C PRO A 50 -6.84 -8.94 -3.54
N MET A 51 -6.41 -9.96 -4.28
CA MET A 51 -6.45 -9.94 -5.74
C MET A 51 -7.91 -9.83 -6.23
N GLY A 52 -8.21 -8.81 -7.05
CA GLY A 52 -9.54 -8.53 -7.59
C GLY A 52 -10.40 -7.55 -6.78
N SER A 53 -9.90 -7.02 -5.66
CA SER A 53 -10.58 -5.96 -4.88
C SER A 53 -10.31 -4.54 -5.39
N LEU A 54 -9.35 -4.39 -6.30
CA LEU A 54 -8.98 -3.13 -6.91
C LEU A 54 -9.65 -3.03 -8.28
N GLU A 55 -10.45 -1.98 -8.49
CA GLU A 55 -10.98 -1.59 -9.82
C GLU A 55 -9.89 -0.87 -10.65
N LEU A 56 -8.67 -1.41 -10.62
CA LEU A 56 -7.51 -0.91 -11.35
C LEU A 56 -6.95 -2.06 -12.18
N THR A 57 -6.38 -1.75 -13.34
CA THR A 57 -5.62 -2.74 -14.11
C THR A 57 -4.43 -3.22 -13.28
N ALA A 58 -4.00 -4.47 -13.47
CA ALA A 58 -2.86 -5.02 -12.72
C ALA A 58 -1.58 -4.18 -12.87
N GLU A 59 -1.35 -3.61 -14.06
CA GLU A 59 -0.24 -2.72 -14.37
C GLU A 59 -0.32 -1.40 -13.58
N ASN A 60 -1.50 -0.82 -13.46
CA ASN A 60 -1.71 0.38 -12.65
C ASN A 60 -1.50 0.10 -11.16
N VAL A 61 -1.99 -1.04 -10.65
CA VAL A 61 -1.77 -1.42 -9.25
C VAL A 61 -0.28 -1.57 -8.95
N GLN A 62 0.45 -2.27 -9.82
CA GLN A 62 1.88 -2.47 -9.67
C GLN A 62 2.65 -1.15 -9.67
N PHE A 63 2.39 -0.28 -10.65
CA PHE A 63 3.03 1.05 -10.73
C PHE A 63 2.83 1.87 -9.44
N ARG A 64 1.62 1.82 -8.87
CA ARG A 64 1.26 2.56 -7.65
C ARG A 64 1.95 1.97 -6.42
N LEU A 65 1.95 0.65 -6.27
CA LEU A 65 2.66 -0.02 -5.17
C LEU A 65 4.18 0.27 -5.23
N GLU A 66 4.79 0.21 -6.41
CA GLU A 66 6.20 0.59 -6.64
C GLU A 66 6.47 2.05 -6.27
N LYS A 67 5.54 2.96 -6.57
CA LYS A 67 5.64 4.36 -6.17
C LYS A 67 5.60 4.51 -4.65
N LEU A 68 4.66 3.85 -3.97
CA LEU A 68 4.52 3.92 -2.51
C LEU A 68 5.75 3.34 -1.79
N GLU A 69 6.37 2.30 -2.34
CA GLU A 69 7.63 1.74 -1.84
C GLU A 69 8.80 2.69 -2.02
N LYS A 70 8.95 3.32 -3.19
CA LYS A 70 9.98 4.34 -3.43
C LYS A 70 9.83 5.56 -2.50
N LEU A 71 8.61 5.84 -2.06
CA LEU A 71 8.32 6.87 -1.08
C LEU A 71 8.50 6.41 0.37
N GLU A 72 8.94 5.17 0.59
CA GLU A 72 9.14 4.58 1.93
C GLU A 72 7.85 4.61 2.75
N LEU A 73 6.70 4.39 2.12
CA LEU A 73 5.40 4.28 2.79
C LEU A 73 5.07 2.82 3.13
N ILE A 74 5.36 1.92 2.19
CA ILE A 74 5.14 0.49 2.34
C ILE A 74 6.37 -0.29 1.85
N ASP A 75 6.54 -1.49 2.38
CA ASP A 75 7.40 -2.51 1.79
C ASP A 75 6.46 -3.58 1.21
N PHE A 76 6.42 -3.77 -0.11
CA PHE A 76 5.58 -4.80 -0.73
C PHE A 76 6.44 -5.88 -1.39
N GLY A 77 5.97 -7.12 -1.38
CA GLY A 77 6.76 -8.23 -1.94
C GLY A 77 7.81 -8.80 -0.98
N VAL A 78 7.55 -8.72 0.34
CA VAL A 78 8.24 -9.58 1.31
C VAL A 78 7.99 -11.03 0.89
N ARG A 79 8.97 -11.62 0.19
CA ARG A 79 9.00 -13.05 -0.14
C ARG A 79 8.87 -13.81 1.17
N VAL A 80 7.74 -14.48 1.35
CA VAL A 80 7.66 -15.64 2.25
C VAL A 80 8.00 -16.87 1.41
#